data_AF-A0AAU8W2H5-F1
#
_entry.id   AF-A0AAU8W2H5-F1
#
_cell.length_a   1.000
_cell.length_b   1.000
_cell.length_c   1.000
_cell.angle_alpha   90.00
_cell.angle_beta   90.00
_cell.angle_gamma   90.00
#
_symmetry.space_group_name_H-M   'P 1'
#
loop_
_entity.id
_entity.type
_entity.pdbx_description
1 polymer ?
#
loop_
_entity_poly.entity_id
_entity_poly.type
_entity_poly.pdbx_seq_one_letter_code
_entity_poly.pdbx_strand_id
1 'polypeptide(L)'
;MPGNCTHYGRWPQHDFTSLKKLRPQSVTSRIQPGSDVIVCAEMDEQWGYVGAKSRQRSLFYAYDSLRKTVVAHVFGERTMATLGRLMSLLSPFDVVIWMTDGWPLYESRLKGKLHVISKRYTQRIERHNLNLRQHLARLGRKSLSFSKSVELHDKVIGHYLASRRIALFFWALIVLLLFLSNEAIWLMPHPLPNSRSTLRSERVRMTER
;
A
#
# COMPACT_ATOMS: atom_id res chain seq x y z
N MET A 1 -43.74 -29.69 6.93
CA MET A 1 -42.38 -30.24 7.07
C MET A 1 -41.39 -29.09 7.06
N PRO A 2 -40.68 -28.77 8.14
CA PRO A 2 -39.67 -27.72 8.12
C PRO A 2 -38.35 -28.27 7.59
N GLY A 3 -37.77 -27.55 6.62
CA GLY A 3 -36.58 -27.95 5.88
C GLY A 3 -35.31 -27.97 6.73
N ASN A 4 -34.47 -28.98 6.49
CA ASN A 4 -33.13 -29.12 7.04
C ASN A 4 -32.26 -27.90 6.67
N CYS A 5 -31.98 -27.04 7.65
CA CYS A 5 -30.85 -26.12 7.57
C CYS A 5 -29.57 -26.95 7.61
N THR A 6 -28.84 -27.00 6.49
CA THR A 6 -27.50 -27.58 6.44
C THR A 6 -26.59 -26.79 7.37
N HIS A 7 -26.19 -27.42 8.47
CA HIS A 7 -25.14 -26.94 9.36
C HIS A 7 -23.87 -26.73 8.53
N TYR A 8 -23.53 -25.48 8.22
CA TYR A 8 -22.20 -25.17 7.70
C TYR A 8 -21.18 -25.66 8.74
N GLY A 9 -20.36 -26.64 8.33
CA GLY A 9 -19.39 -27.30 9.18
C GLY A 9 -18.54 -26.31 9.99
N ARG A 10 -18.25 -26.69 11.23
CA ARG A 10 -17.34 -26.00 12.13
C ARG A 10 -15.96 -25.87 11.45
N TRP A 11 -15.62 -24.66 11.02
CA TRP A 11 -14.29 -24.35 10.49
C TRP A 11 -13.20 -24.77 11.50
N PRO A 12 -12.07 -25.34 11.05
CA PRO A 12 -10.94 -25.60 11.94
C PRO A 12 -10.58 -24.32 12.68
N GLN A 13 -10.50 -24.39 14.00
CA GLN A 13 -9.94 -23.30 14.79
C GLN A 13 -8.43 -23.30 14.54
N HIS A 14 -8.00 -22.73 13.40
CA HIS A 14 -6.60 -22.40 13.20
C HIS A 14 -6.19 -21.49 14.35
N ASP A 15 -5.19 -21.92 15.11
CA ASP A 15 -4.70 -21.15 16.24
C ASP A 15 -3.97 -19.90 15.74
N PHE A 16 -4.68 -18.77 15.74
CA PHE A 16 -4.14 -17.46 15.38
C PHE A 16 -3.22 -16.87 16.45
N THR A 17 -2.68 -17.67 17.38
CA THR A 17 -1.78 -17.23 18.46
C THR A 17 -0.61 -16.39 17.96
N SER A 18 -0.03 -16.70 16.80
CA SER A 18 1.06 -15.91 16.22
C SER A 18 0.65 -14.49 15.85
N LEU A 19 -0.53 -14.30 15.27
CA LEU A 19 -1.04 -12.97 14.90
C LEU A 19 -1.45 -12.15 16.14
N LYS A 20 -1.91 -12.81 17.21
CA LYS A 20 -2.19 -12.15 18.49
C LYS A 20 -0.93 -11.56 19.13
N LYS A 21 0.26 -12.12 18.86
CA LYS A 21 1.53 -11.60 19.36
C LYS A 21 2.01 -10.32 18.65
N LEU A 22 1.46 -10.01 17.47
CA LEU A 22 1.83 -8.81 16.73
C LEU A 22 1.51 -7.54 17.53
N ARG A 23 2.48 -6.63 17.61
CA ARG A 23 2.31 -5.29 18.17
C ARG A 23 2.91 -4.25 17.22
N PRO A 24 2.26 -4.01 16.05
CA PRO A 24 2.77 -3.03 15.11
C PRO A 24 2.72 -1.63 15.73
N GLN A 25 3.79 -0.87 15.52
CA GLN A 25 3.85 0.51 15.95
C GLN A 25 3.04 1.38 14.97
N SER A 26 2.27 2.31 15.52
CA SER A 26 1.50 3.27 14.73
C SER A 26 2.37 4.28 13.99
N VAL A 27 3.57 4.54 14.49
CA VAL A 27 4.57 5.46 13.91
C VAL A 27 5.74 4.64 13.40
N THR A 28 6.27 5.02 12.24
CA THR A 28 7.45 4.38 11.66
C THR A 28 8.71 4.72 12.46
N SER A 29 9.55 3.72 12.72
CA SER A 29 10.89 3.94 13.30
C SER A 29 11.93 4.38 12.27
N ARG A 30 11.56 4.46 10.98
CA ARG A 30 12.48 4.77 9.88
C ARG A 30 12.73 6.27 9.67
N ILE A 31 11.90 7.11 10.28
CA ILE A 31 12.00 8.55 10.22
C ILE A 31 12.18 9.00 11.67
N GLN A 32 13.27 9.69 11.96
CA GLN A 32 13.55 10.17 13.30
C GLN A 32 12.94 11.57 13.49
N PRO A 33 11.97 11.74 14.40
CA PRO A 33 11.47 13.06 14.76
C PRO A 33 12.61 14.00 15.17
N GLY A 34 12.55 15.27 14.72
CA GLY A 34 13.56 16.29 15.05
C GLY A 34 14.85 16.25 14.22
N SER A 35 15.18 15.11 13.60
CA SER A 35 16.36 14.97 12.74
C SER A 35 15.99 14.91 11.25
N ASP A 36 14.94 14.18 10.92
CA ASP A 36 14.44 14.03 9.56
C ASP A 36 13.32 15.04 9.27
N VAL A 37 13.43 15.71 8.11
CA VAL A 37 12.34 16.51 7.55
C VAL A 37 11.53 15.68 6.57
N ILE A 38 10.21 15.81 6.64
CA ILE A 38 9.25 15.25 5.68
C ILE A 38 8.83 16.40 4.75
N VAL A 39 9.42 16.44 3.55
CA VAL A 39 9.12 17.50 2.58
C VAL A 39 7.65 17.44 2.15
N CYS A 40 7.14 16.24 1.90
CA CYS A 40 5.84 16.01 1.29
C CYS A 40 5.12 14.86 2.00
N ALA A 41 4.04 15.19 2.72
CA ALA A 41 3.16 14.21 3.35
C ALA A 41 1.79 14.19 2.65
N GLU A 42 1.49 13.10 1.96
CA GLU A 42 0.16 12.80 1.43
C GLU A 42 -0.68 12.15 2.54
N MET A 43 -1.89 12.63 2.79
CA MET A 43 -2.84 12.01 3.74
C MET A 43 -4.09 11.56 3.02
N ASP A 44 -4.58 10.39 3.41
CA ASP A 44 -5.80 9.81 2.89
C ASP A 44 -6.35 8.79 3.90
N GLU A 45 -7.59 8.37 3.67
CA GLU A 45 -8.25 7.32 4.41
C GLU A 45 -8.65 6.15 3.51
N GLN A 46 -8.55 4.96 4.06
CA GLN A 46 -9.11 3.75 3.47
C GLN A 46 -9.95 3.02 4.51
N TRP A 47 -10.81 2.10 4.09
CA TRP A 47 -11.67 1.38 5.02
C TRP A 47 -11.81 -0.10 4.66
N GLY A 48 -12.18 -0.86 5.68
CA GLY A 48 -12.68 -2.22 5.57
C GLY A 48 -13.86 -2.44 6.52
N TYR A 49 -14.28 -3.69 6.65
CA TYR A 49 -15.37 -4.08 7.54
C TYR A 49 -14.90 -5.09 8.58
N VAL A 50 -15.43 -4.98 9.80
CA VAL A 50 -15.16 -5.93 10.89
C VAL A 50 -16.48 -6.53 11.40
N GLY A 51 -16.70 -7.81 11.13
CA GLY A 51 -17.92 -8.54 11.49
C GLY A 51 -19.14 -8.19 10.63
N ALA A 52 -19.53 -6.92 10.58
CA ALA A 52 -20.75 -6.43 9.95
C ALA A 52 -20.51 -5.26 8.97
N LYS A 53 -21.48 -4.96 8.07
CA LYS A 53 -21.37 -3.81 7.14
C LYS A 53 -21.47 -2.48 7.90
N SER A 54 -22.29 -2.43 8.95
CA SER A 54 -22.41 -1.30 9.87
C SER A 54 -21.14 -1.03 10.68
N ARG A 55 -20.22 -2.00 10.75
CA ARG A 55 -18.97 -1.91 11.51
C ARG A 55 -17.80 -1.65 10.56
N GLN A 56 -17.86 -0.51 9.90
CA GLN A 56 -16.75 -0.01 9.09
C GLN A 56 -15.58 0.37 10.01
N ARG A 57 -14.37 -0.03 9.61
CA ARG A 57 -13.13 0.33 10.30
C ARG A 57 -12.26 1.08 9.31
N SER A 58 -12.00 2.35 9.60
CA SER A 58 -11.21 3.23 8.73
C SER A 58 -9.75 3.24 9.20
N LEU A 59 -8.85 3.19 8.25
CA LEU A 59 -7.41 3.41 8.36
C LEU A 59 -7.14 4.83 7.88
N PHE A 60 -6.65 5.68 8.76
CA PHE A 60 -6.11 6.99 8.43
C PHE A 60 -4.60 6.92 8.50
N TYR A 61 -3.89 7.49 7.53
CA TYR A 61 -2.45 7.51 7.57
C TYR A 61 -1.83 8.65 6.77
N ALA A 62 -0.61 9.01 7.13
CA ALA A 62 0.22 9.94 6.37
C ALA A 62 1.36 9.18 5.69
N TYR A 63 1.62 9.54 4.43
CA TYR A 63 2.59 8.88 3.56
C TYR A 63 3.63 9.89 3.09
N ASP A 64 4.90 9.61 3.37
CA ASP A 64 6.04 10.35 2.84
C ASP A 64 6.24 9.93 1.37
N SER A 65 5.93 10.85 0.45
CA SER A 65 5.98 10.61 -0.99
C SER A 65 7.40 10.31 -1.50
N LEU A 66 8.42 10.91 -0.85
CA LEU A 66 9.83 10.76 -1.23
C LEU A 66 10.39 9.43 -0.74
N ARG A 67 10.25 9.18 0.56
CA ARG A 67 10.73 7.93 1.18
C ARG A 67 9.85 6.74 0.78
N LYS A 68 8.65 6.98 0.26
CA LYS A 68 7.62 5.97 -0.06
C LYS A 68 7.20 5.16 1.16
N THR A 69 7.01 5.84 2.30
CA THR A 69 6.78 5.20 3.60
C THR A 69 5.56 5.78 4.29
N VAL A 70 4.82 4.92 4.99
CA VAL A 70 3.86 5.42 5.98
C VAL A 70 4.62 5.98 7.16
N VAL A 71 4.33 7.24 7.51
CA VAL A 71 4.93 7.95 8.63
C VAL A 71 4.21 7.56 9.92
N ALA A 72 2.90 7.73 9.93
CA ALA A 72 2.03 7.32 11.02
C ALA A 72 0.68 6.85 10.48
N HIS A 73 0.02 5.97 11.24
CA HIS A 73 -1.31 5.49 10.95
C HIS A 73 -2.15 5.28 12.21
N VAL A 74 -3.47 5.43 12.08
CA VAL A 74 -4.44 5.14 13.13
C VAL A 74 -5.66 4.43 12.56
N PHE A 75 -6.27 3.57 13.37
CA PHE A 75 -7.54 2.95 13.04
C PHE A 75 -8.67 3.60 13.84
N GLY A 76 -9.82 3.77 13.22
CA GLY A 76 -10.92 4.53 13.80
C GLY A 76 -12.22 4.44 13.03
N GLU A 77 -13.24 5.10 13.56
CA GLU A 77 -14.35 5.60 12.74
C GLU A 77 -13.87 6.78 11.89
N ARG A 78 -14.60 7.08 10.81
CA ARG A 78 -14.30 8.20 9.92
C ARG A 78 -14.76 9.52 10.56
N THR A 79 -14.06 9.94 11.62
CA THR A 79 -14.43 11.08 12.47
C THR A 79 -13.24 12.01 12.75
N MET A 80 -13.55 13.23 13.17
CA MET A 80 -12.56 14.23 13.55
C MET A 80 -11.67 13.77 14.71
N ALA A 81 -12.21 13.00 15.64
CA ALA A 81 -11.44 12.46 16.76
C ALA A 81 -10.36 11.48 16.30
N THR A 82 -10.65 10.65 15.30
CA THR A 82 -9.66 9.74 14.71
C THR A 82 -8.57 10.52 13.97
N LEU A 83 -8.95 11.52 13.17
CA LEU A 83 -7.97 12.39 12.51
C LEU A 83 -7.09 13.12 13.54
N GLY A 84 -7.67 13.60 14.63
CA GLY A 84 -6.93 14.23 15.73
C GLY A 84 -5.84 13.32 16.31
N ARG A 85 -6.13 12.03 16.52
CA ARG A 85 -5.12 11.06 16.98
C ARG A 85 -3.98 10.91 15.97
N LEU A 86 -4.28 10.89 14.66
CA LEU A 86 -3.24 10.85 13.64
C LEU A 86 -2.36 12.11 13.70
N MET A 87 -2.97 13.28 13.85
CA MET A 87 -2.22 14.54 13.96
C MET A 87 -1.32 14.57 15.20
N SER A 88 -1.77 14.03 16.34
CA SER A 88 -0.94 13.89 17.54
C SER A 88 0.28 12.99 17.32
N LEU A 89 0.16 11.93 16.52
CA LEU A 89 1.31 11.08 16.19
C LEU A 89 2.29 11.77 15.24
N LEU A 90 1.79 12.70 14.42
CA LEU A 90 2.59 13.42 13.44
C LEU A 90 3.21 14.71 13.99
N SER A 91 2.73 15.22 15.13
CA SER A 91 3.22 16.48 15.71
C SER A 91 4.72 16.53 16.01
N PRO A 92 5.43 15.41 16.33
CA PRO A 92 6.88 15.44 16.50
C PRO A 92 7.68 15.58 15.19
N PHE A 93 7.05 15.37 14.04
CA PHE A 93 7.72 15.42 12.74
C PHE A 93 7.62 16.81 12.12
N ASP A 94 8.72 17.26 11.51
CA ASP A 94 8.71 18.47 10.71
C ASP A 94 8.21 18.15 9.30
N VAL A 95 6.96 18.51 9.02
CA VAL A 95 6.30 18.29 7.73
C VAL A 95 6.12 19.63 7.02
N VAL A 96 6.82 19.78 5.89
CA VAL A 96 6.83 21.05 5.13
C VAL A 96 5.52 21.23 4.37
N ILE A 97 5.11 20.26 3.55
CA ILE A 97 3.91 20.34 2.71
C ILE A 97 2.97 19.18 3.02
N TRP A 98 1.71 19.53 3.30
CA TRP A 98 0.60 18.59 3.47
C TRP A 98 -0.22 18.52 2.20
N MET A 99 -0.54 17.32 1.74
CA MET A 99 -1.32 17.10 0.51
C MET A 99 -2.51 16.18 0.79
N THR A 100 -3.72 16.62 0.41
CA THR A 100 -4.96 15.86 0.65
C THR A 100 -5.92 15.99 -0.53
N ASP A 101 -6.94 15.12 -0.57
CA ASP A 101 -7.98 15.11 -1.60
C ASP A 101 -9.07 16.20 -1.44
N GLY A 102 -9.08 16.90 -0.29
CA GLY A 102 -9.99 17.99 0.01
C GLY A 102 -11.16 17.61 0.92
N TRP A 103 -11.09 16.47 1.62
CA TRP A 103 -12.09 16.16 2.64
C TRP A 103 -12.12 17.24 3.75
N PRO A 104 -13.28 17.86 4.09
CA PRO A 104 -13.35 19.05 4.96
C PRO A 104 -12.71 18.92 6.34
N LEU A 105 -12.57 17.69 6.88
CA LEU A 105 -11.92 17.52 8.17
C LEU A 105 -10.42 17.88 8.13
N TYR A 106 -9.75 17.64 6.98
CA TYR A 106 -8.35 18.00 6.81
C TYR A 106 -8.13 19.51 6.86
N GLU A 107 -9.00 20.28 6.19
CA GLU A 107 -8.91 21.74 6.15
C GLU A 107 -8.91 22.35 7.56
N SER A 108 -9.80 21.88 8.42
CA SER A 108 -9.87 22.35 9.81
C SER A 108 -8.61 22.05 10.63
N ARG A 109 -7.95 20.92 10.39
CA ARG A 109 -6.78 20.45 11.15
C ARG A 109 -5.45 20.93 10.59
N LEU A 110 -5.41 21.27 9.30
CA LEU A 110 -4.24 21.77 8.60
C LEU A 110 -4.25 23.30 8.44
N LYS A 111 -5.25 23.99 9.01
CA LYS A 111 -5.29 25.45 9.05
C LYS A 111 -3.99 26.02 9.62
N GLY A 112 -3.38 26.96 8.89
CA GLY A 112 -2.10 27.57 9.24
C GLY A 112 -0.86 26.74 8.89
N LYS A 113 -1.03 25.58 8.25
CA LYS A 113 0.06 24.79 7.65
C LYS A 113 0.08 25.02 6.14
N LEU A 114 1.22 24.76 5.50
CA LEU A 114 1.30 24.73 4.04
C LEU A 114 0.57 23.47 3.54
N HIS A 115 -0.67 23.67 3.09
CA HIS A 115 -1.60 22.61 2.71
C HIS A 115 -2.06 22.79 1.27
N VAL A 116 -1.88 21.76 0.46
CA VAL A 116 -2.29 21.71 -0.93
C VAL A 116 -3.42 20.70 -1.09
N ILE A 117 -4.58 21.17 -1.52
CA ILE A 117 -5.72 20.32 -1.89
C ILE A 117 -5.62 20.00 -3.37
N SER A 118 -5.29 18.76 -3.72
CA SER A 118 -5.16 18.36 -5.12
C SER A 118 -5.09 16.85 -5.29
N LYS A 119 -5.96 16.31 -6.16
CA LYS A 119 -5.90 14.92 -6.60
C LYS A 119 -4.63 14.60 -7.40
N ARG A 120 -4.04 15.61 -8.06
CA ARG A 120 -2.78 15.42 -8.82
C ARG A 120 -1.61 15.14 -7.89
N TYR A 121 -1.63 15.63 -6.66
CA TYR A 121 -0.53 15.49 -5.72
C TYR A 121 -0.75 14.37 -4.67
N THR A 122 -1.89 13.68 -4.69
CA THR A 122 -2.21 12.49 -3.85
C THR A 122 -2.04 11.15 -4.58
N GLN A 123 -1.45 11.15 -5.78
CA GLN A 123 -1.36 9.94 -6.60
C GLN A 123 -0.51 8.82 -5.96
N ARG A 124 0.45 9.15 -5.08
CA ARG A 124 1.32 8.13 -4.46
C ARG A 124 0.59 7.39 -3.37
N ILE A 125 -0.15 8.10 -2.51
CA ILE A 125 -0.99 7.49 -1.49
C ILE A 125 -2.15 6.70 -2.10
N GLU A 126 -2.75 7.20 -3.19
CA GLU A 126 -3.77 6.47 -3.95
C GLU A 126 -3.23 5.14 -4.51
N ARG A 127 -2.03 5.16 -5.10
CA ARG A 127 -1.35 3.94 -5.55
C ARG A 127 -1.06 3.01 -4.37
N HIS A 128 -0.64 3.54 -3.24
CA HIS A 128 -0.39 2.73 -2.05
C HIS A 128 -1.68 2.07 -1.53
N ASN A 129 -2.78 2.80 -1.51
CA ASN A 129 -4.12 2.31 -1.17
C ASN A 129 -4.56 1.17 -2.09
N LEU A 130 -4.30 1.28 -3.40
CA LEU A 130 -4.56 0.19 -4.34
C LEU A 130 -3.75 -1.07 -3.99
N ASN A 131 -2.44 -0.92 -3.74
CA ASN A 131 -1.58 -2.05 -3.35
C ASN A 131 -2.06 -2.70 -2.05
N LEU A 132 -2.50 -1.89 -1.07
CA LEU A 132 -3.07 -2.40 0.18
C LEU A 132 -4.32 -3.26 -0.08
N ARG A 133 -5.23 -2.82 -0.95
CA ARG A 133 -6.44 -3.60 -1.29
C ARG A 133 -6.12 -4.89 -2.04
N GLN A 134 -5.09 -4.87 -2.89
CA GLN A 134 -4.64 -6.06 -3.62
C GLN A 134 -4.03 -7.10 -2.70
N HIS A 135 -3.19 -6.69 -1.75
CA HIS A 135 -2.48 -7.63 -0.87
C HIS A 135 -3.28 -8.02 0.38
N LEU A 136 -4.19 -7.15 0.83
CA LEU A 136 -5.00 -7.36 2.02
C LEU A 136 -6.47 -7.42 1.63
N ALA A 137 -6.96 -8.61 1.29
CA ALA A 137 -8.36 -8.83 0.89
C ALA A 137 -9.41 -8.27 1.89
N ARG A 138 -9.02 -8.11 3.17
CA ARG A 138 -9.83 -7.51 4.24
C ARG A 138 -10.10 -6.00 4.11
N LEU A 139 -9.37 -5.31 3.25
CA LEU A 139 -9.57 -3.89 2.90
C LEU A 139 -10.49 -3.73 1.68
N GLY A 140 -11.26 -4.76 1.35
CA GLY A 140 -12.19 -4.81 0.23
C GLY A 140 -13.66 -4.89 0.64
N ARG A 141 -14.47 -5.49 -0.25
CA ARG A 141 -15.92 -5.65 -0.04
C ARG A 141 -16.20 -6.71 1.03
N LYS A 142 -17.14 -6.43 1.94
CA LYS A 142 -17.53 -7.37 3.02
C LYS A 142 -17.94 -8.75 2.49
N SER A 143 -18.57 -8.84 1.33
CA SER A 143 -19.04 -10.11 0.78
C SER A 143 -17.92 -11.08 0.37
N LEU A 144 -16.68 -10.61 0.24
CA LEU A 144 -15.55 -11.43 -0.19
C LEU A 144 -14.68 -11.84 1.01
N SER A 145 -14.15 -10.87 1.74
CA SER A 145 -13.23 -11.13 2.85
C SER A 145 -13.31 -9.97 3.85
N PHE A 146 -13.57 -10.29 5.12
CA PHE A 146 -13.67 -9.32 6.20
C PHE A 146 -13.09 -9.89 7.50
N SER A 147 -12.62 -9.01 8.38
CA SER A 147 -12.07 -9.45 9.66
C SER A 147 -13.19 -9.74 10.66
N LYS A 148 -13.03 -10.80 11.47
CA LYS A 148 -13.98 -11.12 12.55
C LYS A 148 -13.71 -10.32 13.84
N SER A 149 -12.46 -9.91 14.05
CA SER A 149 -12.01 -9.16 15.23
C SER A 149 -11.32 -7.86 14.81
N VAL A 150 -11.60 -6.78 15.55
CA VAL A 150 -10.95 -5.47 15.37
C VAL A 150 -9.46 -5.57 15.67
N GLU A 151 -9.11 -6.28 16.75
CA GLU A 151 -7.71 -6.47 17.15
C GLU A 151 -6.89 -7.12 16.03
N LEU A 152 -7.42 -8.19 15.43
CA LEU A 152 -6.74 -8.89 14.34
C LEU A 152 -6.70 -8.05 13.05
N HIS A 153 -7.73 -7.24 12.82
CA HIS A 153 -7.79 -6.33 11.69
C HIS A 153 -6.65 -5.32 11.76
N ASP A 154 -6.59 -4.59 12.88
CA ASP A 154 -5.63 -3.52 13.12
C ASP A 154 -4.20 -4.08 13.17
N LYS A 155 -3.97 -5.24 13.82
CA LYS A 155 -2.64 -5.87 13.92
C LYS A 155 -2.08 -6.30 12.58
N VAL A 156 -2.88 -6.96 11.73
CA VAL A 156 -2.40 -7.45 10.43
C VAL A 156 -2.10 -6.29 9.50
N ILE A 157 -2.97 -5.28 9.45
CA ILE A 157 -2.76 -4.11 8.58
C ILE A 157 -1.57 -3.30 9.10
N GLY A 158 -1.53 -2.99 10.39
CA GLY A 158 -0.40 -2.25 10.98
C GLY A 158 0.93 -2.98 10.76
N HIS A 159 0.96 -4.30 10.88
CA HIS A 159 2.16 -5.08 10.58
C HIS A 159 2.55 -4.98 9.10
N TYR A 160 1.58 -5.05 8.18
CA TYR A 160 1.84 -4.88 6.75
C TYR A 160 2.43 -3.49 6.45
N LEU A 161 1.90 -2.42 7.06
CA LEU A 161 2.41 -1.04 6.88
C LEU A 161 3.85 -0.89 7.36
N ALA A 162 4.21 -1.53 8.48
CA ALA A 162 5.58 -1.55 8.99
C ALA A 162 6.52 -2.41 8.12
N SER A 163 6.00 -3.53 7.61
CA SER A 163 6.75 -4.53 6.87
C SER A 163 6.76 -4.24 5.36
N ARG A 164 7.69 -3.40 4.89
CA ARG A 164 8.00 -3.26 3.44
C ARG A 164 8.45 -4.54 2.73
N ARG A 165 8.58 -5.65 3.45
CA ARG A 165 9.21 -6.87 2.92
C ARG A 165 8.26 -7.76 2.13
N ILE A 166 6.93 -7.67 2.26
CA ILE A 166 6.05 -8.67 1.65
C ILE A 166 6.09 -8.63 0.12
N ALA A 167 6.12 -7.45 -0.51
CA ALA A 167 6.22 -7.38 -1.97
C ALA A 167 7.58 -7.90 -2.49
N LEU A 168 8.69 -7.53 -1.86
CA LEU A 168 10.01 -8.03 -2.24
C LEU A 168 10.20 -9.52 -1.92
N PHE A 169 9.62 -10.02 -0.82
CA PHE A 169 9.70 -11.43 -0.45
C PHE A 169 8.77 -12.30 -1.28
N PHE A 170 7.54 -11.88 -1.59
CA PHE A 170 6.68 -12.63 -2.50
C PHE A 170 7.20 -12.56 -3.93
N TRP A 171 7.75 -11.43 -4.38
CA TRP A 171 8.37 -11.35 -5.71
C TRP A 171 9.68 -12.15 -5.76
N ALA A 172 10.53 -12.07 -4.74
CA ALA A 172 11.73 -12.91 -4.64
C ALA A 172 11.38 -14.39 -4.47
N LEU A 173 10.31 -14.74 -3.75
CA LEU A 173 9.84 -16.12 -3.60
C LEU A 173 9.20 -16.62 -4.90
N ILE A 174 8.45 -15.80 -5.63
CA ILE A 174 7.93 -16.16 -6.96
C ILE A 174 9.09 -16.33 -7.93
N VAL A 175 10.08 -15.43 -7.96
CA VAL A 175 11.29 -15.57 -8.77
C VAL A 175 12.10 -16.79 -8.36
N LEU A 176 12.26 -17.05 -7.07
CA LEU A 176 12.96 -18.23 -6.55
C LEU A 176 12.19 -19.52 -6.85
N LEU A 177 10.86 -19.53 -6.73
CA LEU A 177 10.03 -20.67 -7.10
C LEU A 177 10.05 -20.91 -8.61
N LEU A 178 10.08 -19.87 -9.44
CA LEU A 178 10.27 -19.99 -10.89
C LEU A 178 11.68 -20.48 -11.25
N PHE A 179 12.70 -20.07 -10.48
CA PHE A 179 14.08 -20.51 -10.65
C PHE A 179 14.28 -21.96 -10.17
N LEU A 180 13.55 -22.38 -9.13
CA LEU A 180 13.57 -23.74 -8.58
C LEU A 180 12.61 -24.70 -9.28
N SER A 181 11.57 -24.20 -9.98
CA SER A 181 10.61 -25.05 -10.70
C SER A 181 11.16 -25.57 -12.02
N ASN A 182 12.31 -25.07 -12.49
CA ASN A 182 13.08 -25.58 -13.64
C ASN A 182 12.23 -26.10 -14.82
N GLU A 183 11.14 -25.40 -15.14
CA GLU A 183 10.35 -25.59 -16.35
C GLU A 183 11.02 -24.73 -17.41
N ALA A 184 11.91 -25.37 -18.18
CA ALA A 184 12.63 -24.77 -19.27
C ALA A 184 11.65 -24.31 -20.36
N ILE A 185 11.23 -23.05 -20.33
CA ILE A 185 10.84 -22.37 -21.57
C ILE A 185 12.14 -21.91 -22.24
N TRP A 186 12.74 -22.82 -23.00
CA TRP A 186 13.71 -22.48 -24.03
C TRP A 186 13.00 -21.64 -25.10
N LEU A 187 13.00 -20.32 -24.97
CA LEU A 187 13.02 -19.48 -26.17
C LEU A 187 14.48 -19.41 -26.63
N MET A 188 14.92 -20.45 -27.35
CA MET A 188 16.11 -20.31 -28.19
C MET A 188 15.85 -19.13 -29.15
N PRO A 189 16.75 -18.14 -29.25
CA PRO A 189 16.69 -17.20 -30.35
C PRO A 189 16.96 -17.97 -31.65
N HIS A 190 15.98 -17.99 -32.55
CA HIS A 190 16.22 -18.41 -33.92
C HIS A 190 17.34 -17.55 -34.52
N PRO A 191 18.40 -18.14 -35.09
CA PRO A 191 19.42 -17.37 -35.78
C PRO A 191 18.81 -16.78 -37.04
N LEU A 192 18.85 -15.45 -37.16
CA LEU A 192 18.60 -14.76 -38.43
C LEU A 192 19.68 -15.15 -39.45
N PRO A 193 19.33 -15.26 -40.74
CA PRO A 193 20.23 -15.80 -41.75
C PRO A 193 21.41 -14.88 -42.03
N ASN A 194 22.54 -15.53 -42.29
CA ASN A 194 23.81 -14.96 -42.70
C ASN A 194 23.77 -14.57 -44.18
N SER A 195 24.00 -13.29 -44.50
CA SER A 195 24.56 -12.90 -45.81
C SER A 195 25.80 -12.05 -45.57
N ARG A 196 26.97 -12.67 -45.78
CA ARG A 196 28.29 -12.05 -45.69
C ARG A 196 28.51 -11.04 -46.82
N SER A 197 29.23 -9.96 -46.44
CA SER A 197 30.29 -9.25 -47.19
C SER A 197 29.87 -8.56 -48.50
N THR A 198 30.24 -7.31 -48.79
CA THR A 198 31.62 -6.80 -48.88
C THR A 198 31.60 -5.26 -49.06
N LEU A 199 32.46 -4.57 -48.31
CA LEU A 199 33.39 -3.51 -48.75
C LEU A 199 32.90 -2.31 -49.62
N ARG A 200 33.16 -1.10 -49.08
CA ARG A 200 34.02 -0.04 -49.67
C ARG A 200 33.37 1.29 -50.14
N SER A 201 33.66 2.31 -49.32
CA SER A 201 34.09 3.70 -49.60
C SER A 201 33.33 4.62 -50.57
N GLU A 202 33.06 5.83 -50.04
CA GLU A 202 33.21 7.14 -50.70
C GLU A 202 32.48 7.40 -52.02
N ARG A 203 31.48 8.30 -51.98
CA ARG A 203 31.58 9.57 -52.72
C ARG A 203 30.58 10.64 -52.26
N VAL A 204 31.15 11.78 -51.92
CA VAL A 204 30.54 13.11 -51.87
C VAL A 204 29.90 13.50 -53.21
N ARG A 205 28.71 14.13 -53.18
CA ARG A 205 28.26 15.27 -54.03
C ARG A 205 26.79 15.59 -53.70
N MET A 206 26.50 16.72 -53.04
CA MET A 206 26.16 18.04 -53.62
C MET A 206 24.92 18.03 -54.53
N THR A 207 23.87 18.69 -54.04
CA THR A 207 22.93 19.61 -54.73
C THR A 207 22.70 19.46 -56.24
N GLU A 208 21.44 19.26 -56.64
CA GLU A 208 20.63 20.20 -57.45
C GLU A 208 19.36 19.52 -58.00
N ARG A 209 18.19 20.03 -57.61
CA ARG A 209 17.14 20.59 -58.49
C ARG A 209 16.09 21.32 -57.66
#